data_AF-A0A2E7PJY5-F1
#
_entry.id   AF-A0A2E7PJY5-F1
#
_cell.length_a   1.000
_cell.length_b   1.000
_cell.length_c   1.000
_cell.angle_alpha   90.00
_cell.angle_beta   90.00
_cell.angle_gamma   90.00
#
_symmetry.space_group_name_H-M   'P 1'
#
loop_
_entity.id
_entity.type
_entity.pdbx_description
1 polymer ?
#
loop_
_entity_poly.entity_id
_entity_poly.type
_entity_poly.pdbx_seq_one_letter_code
_entity_poly.pdbx_strand_id
1 'polypeptide(L)' 'MALPSAALADEIGRRRTFAIISHPDAGKTTLTEKLLLYGGAIRSAGSVKGRRSDRHATSDWLEMEQERGISIT' A
#
# COMPACT_ATOMS: atom_id res chain seq x y z
N MET A 1 -1.76 -35.57 -10.10
CA MET A 1 -1.98 -34.15 -9.74
C MET A 1 -3.10 -33.64 -10.63
N ALA A 2 -4.27 -33.33 -10.07
CA ALA A 2 -5.42 -32.88 -10.87
C ALA A 2 -5.16 -31.47 -11.41
N LEU A 3 -5.50 -31.22 -12.67
CA LEU A 3 -5.39 -29.89 -13.26
C LEU A 3 -6.44 -28.97 -12.62
N PRO A 4 -6.09 -27.71 -12.27
CA PRO A 4 -7.05 -26.77 -11.73
C PRO A 4 -8.20 -26.58 -12.73
N SER A 5 -9.42 -26.38 -12.21
CA SER A 5 -10.55 -26.01 -13.06
C SER A 5 -10.21 -24.73 -13.83
N ALA A 6 -10.81 -24.52 -15.01
CA ALA A 6 -10.56 -23.33 -15.83
C ALA A 6 -10.76 -22.03 -15.02
N ALA A 7 -11.84 -21.97 -14.23
CA ALA A 7 -12.11 -20.86 -13.31
C ALA A 7 -10.99 -20.66 -12.26
N LEU A 8 -10.43 -21.74 -11.71
CA LEU A 8 -9.32 -21.64 -10.76
C LEU A 8 -8.03 -21.14 -11.45
N ALA A 9 -7.74 -21.62 -12.66
CA ALA A 9 -6.59 -21.17 -13.43
C ALA A 9 -6.67 -19.67 -13.78
N ASP A 10 -7.84 -19.20 -14.20
CA ASP A 10 -8.08 -17.78 -14.52
C ASP A 10 -7.91 -16.89 -13.28
N GLU A 11 -8.46 -17.32 -12.15
CA GLU A 11 -8.34 -16.65 -10.86
C GLU A 11 -6.88 -16.58 -10.38
N ILE A 12 -6.08 -17.64 -10.58
CA ILE A 12 -4.65 -17.61 -10.29
C ILE A 12 -3.93 -16.63 -11.22
N GLY A 13 -4.26 -16.66 -12.52
CA GLY A 13 -3.63 -15.83 -13.54
C GLY A 13 -3.84 -14.32 -13.35
N ARG A 14 -4.94 -13.89 -12.72
CA ARG A 14 -5.22 -12.47 -12.45
C ARG A 14 -4.58 -11.90 -11.17
N ARG A 15 -4.18 -12.75 -10.21
CA ARG A 15 -3.62 -12.27 -8.92
C ARG A 15 -2.18 -11.79 -9.08
N ARG A 16 -1.83 -10.71 -8.38
CA ARG A 16 -0.45 -10.19 -8.28
C ARG A 16 -0.15 -9.91 -6.81
N THR A 17 0.83 -10.62 -6.25
CA THR A 17 1.29 -10.45 -4.87
C THR A 17 2.71 -9.93 -4.92
N PHE A 18 2.97 -8.75 -4.33
CA PHE A 18 4.28 -8.12 -4.33
C PHE A 18 4.49 -7.30 -3.06
N ALA A 19 5.74 -6.92 -2.80
CA ALA A 19 6.13 -6.08 -1.69
C ALA A 19 6.96 -4.88 -2.18
N ILE A 20 6.87 -3.75 -1.47
CA ILE A 20 7.72 -2.57 -1.68
C ILE A 20 8.74 -2.54 -0.54
N ILE A 21 10.02 -2.70 -0.87
CA ILE A 21 11.13 -2.68 0.09
C ILE A 21 12.08 -1.55 -0.32
N SER A 22 12.45 -0.68 0.61
CA SER A 22 13.31 0.46 0.33
C SER A 22 14.10 0.87 1.56
N HIS A 23 15.16 1.67 1.36
CA HIS A 23 15.82 2.40 2.43
C HIS A 23 14.81 3.34 3.15
N PRO A 24 15.04 3.70 4.44
CA PRO A 24 14.28 4.76 5.10
C PRO A 24 14.17 6.02 4.24
N ASP A 25 13.01 6.69 4.32
CA ASP A 25 12.69 7.92 3.58
C ASP A 25 12.72 7.87 2.04
N ALA A 26 12.93 6.70 1.42
CA ALA A 26 12.92 6.55 -0.05
C ALA A 26 11.52 6.65 -0.70
N GLY A 27 10.47 6.95 0.08
CA GLY A 27 9.13 7.22 -0.44
C GLY A 27 8.22 6.00 -0.61
N LYS A 28 8.52 4.84 0.02
CA LYS A 28 7.68 3.63 0.02
C LYS A 28 6.19 3.92 0.28
N THR A 29 5.89 4.70 1.32
CA THR A 29 4.51 5.06 1.71
C THR A 29 3.83 5.93 0.66
N THR A 30 4.56 6.86 0.05
CA THR A 30 4.02 7.71 -1.03
C THR A 30 3.69 6.90 -2.28
N LEU A 31 4.51 5.90 -2.60
CA LEU A 31 4.24 4.99 -3.72
C LEU A 31 2.99 4.13 -3.44
N THR A 32 2.88 3.57 -2.22
CA THR A 32 1.71 2.78 -1.80
C THR A 32 0.42 3.59 -1.91
N GLU A 33 0.38 4.82 -1.40
CA GLU A 33 -0.81 5.69 -1.48
C GLU A 33 -1.25 5.96 -2.92
N LYS A 34 -0.30 6.17 -3.84
CA LYS A 34 -0.61 6.33 -5.27
C LYS A 34 -1.14 5.06 -5.90
N LEU A 35 -0.57 3.90 -5.57
CA LEU A 35 -1.06 2.61 -6.06
C LEU A 35 -2.50 2.35 -5.59
N LEU A 36 -2.81 2.65 -4.32
CA LEU A 36 -4.16 2.53 -3.77
C LEU A 36 -5.14 3.50 -4.44
N LEU A 37 -4.72 4.75 -4.70
CA LEU A 37 -5.55 5.72 -5.42
C LEU A 37 -5.85 5.26 -6.84
N TYR A 38 -4.83 4.85 -7.59
CA TYR A 38 -5.00 4.38 -8.97
C TYR A 38 -5.76 3.05 -9.05
N GLY A 39 -5.63 2.20 -8.04
CA GLY A 39 -6.43 0.99 -7.88
C GLY A 39 -7.87 1.23 -7.43
N GLY A 40 -8.26 2.49 -7.14
CA GLY A 40 -9.59 2.84 -6.65
C GLY A 40 -9.88 2.37 -5.22
N ALA A 41 -8.86 1.95 -4.47
CA ALA A 41 -9.00 1.50 -3.09
C ALA A 41 -9.19 2.68 -2.11
N ILE A 42 -8.69 3.87 -2.47
CA ILE A 42 -8.90 5.12 -1.73
C ILE A 42 -9.34 6.24 -2.68
N ARG A 43 -10.11 7.22 -2.16
CA ARG A 43 -10.62 8.35 -2.96
C ARG A 43 -9.60 9.49 -3.13
N SER A 44 -8.60 9.56 -2.25
CA SER A 44 -7.56 10.58 -2.26
C SER A 44 -6.28 10.01 -1.66
N ALA A 45 -5.13 10.28 -2.30
CA ALA A 45 -3.82 9.93 -1.75
C ALA A 45 -3.30 11.04 -0.82
N GLY A 46 -2.80 10.66 0.35
CA GLY A 46 -1.98 11.53 1.20
C GLY A 46 -0.53 11.61 0.69
N SER A 47 0.17 12.71 0.99
CA SER A 47 1.63 12.79 0.77
C SER A 47 2.35 12.84 2.10
N VAL A 48 3.31 11.93 2.33
CA VAL A 48 4.23 11.99 3.47
C VAL A 48 5.28 13.07 3.19
N LYS A 49 4.87 14.34 3.24
CA LYS A 49 5.80 15.47 3.25
C LYS A 49 6.15 15.69 4.72
N GLY A 50 7.42 15.50 5.06
CA GLY A 50 7.92 15.63 6.43
C GLY A 50 7.33 16.83 7.16
N ARG A 51 6.80 16.59 8.38
CA ARG A 51 6.36 17.59 9.36
C ARG A 51 5.67 18.83 8.76
N ARG A 52 4.32 18.83 8.75
CA ARG A 52 3.37 19.94 8.45
C ARG A 52 2.62 19.87 7.11
N SER A 53 1.89 18.79 6.88
CA SER A 53 0.70 18.83 6.03
C SER A 53 -0.43 18.23 6.84
N ASP A 54 -1.50 18.99 7.09
CA ASP A 54 -2.64 18.65 7.95
C ASP A 54 -3.48 17.45 7.49
N ARG A 55 -3.00 16.67 6.53
CA ARG A 55 -3.64 15.46 6.03
C ARG A 55 -2.71 14.29 6.28
N HIS A 56 -2.99 13.60 7.38
CA HIS A 56 -2.32 12.37 7.77
C HIS A 56 -2.57 11.31 6.67
N ALA A 57 -1.59 10.44 6.41
CA ALA A 57 -1.80 9.35 5.48
C ALA A 57 -2.94 8.47 6.00
N THR A 58 -3.92 8.18 5.15
CA THR A 58 -5.14 7.44 5.51
C THR A 58 -4.86 5.98 5.91
N SER A 59 -3.63 5.51 5.73
CA SER A 59 -3.14 4.17 6.10
C SER A 59 -2.65 4.04 7.54
N ASP A 60 -2.40 5.15 8.24
CA ASP A 60 -1.72 5.13 9.54
C ASP A 60 -2.78 5.16 10.67
N TRP A 61 -3.18 4.00 11.18
CA TRP A 61 -4.24 3.88 12.21
C TRP A 61 -3.68 3.83 13.65
N LEU A 62 -2.36 3.81 13.84
CA LEU A 62 -1.73 3.81 15.16
C LEU A 62 -0.81 5.03 15.36
N GLU A 63 -1.00 5.75 16.47
CA GLU A 63 -0.19 6.91 16.88
C GLU A 63 1.33 6.60 16.90
N MET A 64 1.70 5.35 17.20
CA MET A 64 3.07 4.84 17.17
C MET A 64 3.70 4.78 15.76
N GLU A 65 2.89 4.52 14.73
CA GLU A 65 3.34 4.51 13.33
C GLU A 65 3.75 5.91 12.87
N GLN A 66 2.97 6.89 13.32
CA GLN A 66 3.16 8.30 12.99
C GLN A 66 4.39 8.90 13.67
N GLU A 67 4.68 8.52 14.91
CA GLU A 67 5.89 8.93 15.62
C GLU A 67 7.19 8.35 15.01
N ARG A 68 7.12 7.14 14.43
CA ARG A 68 8.31 6.40 13.97
C ARG A 68 8.46 6.31 12.46
N GLY A 69 7.48 6.75 11.67
CA GLY A 69 7.51 6.69 10.20
C GLY A 69 7.51 5.27 9.63
N ILE A 70 6.91 4.32 10.37
CA ILE A 70 6.80 2.91 10.00
C ILE A 70 5.33 2.56 9.81
N SER A 71 5.00 1.73 8.81
CA SER A 71 3.68 1.09 8.73
C SER A 71 3.75 -0.29 9.36
N ILE A 72 2.91 -0.54 10.35
CA ILE A 72 2.62 -1.80 11.00
C ILE A 72 1.12 -2.02 10.84
N THR A 73 0.75 -2.97 9.99
CA THR A 73 -0.63 -3.46 9.85
C THR A 73 -1.20 -3.92 11.18
#